data_AF-A0A841SYR5-F1
#
_entry.id   AF-A0A841SYR5-F1
#
_cell.length_a   1.000
_cell.length_b   1.000
_cell.length_c   1.000
_cell.angle_alpha   90.00
_cell.angle_beta   90.00
_cell.angle_gamma   90.00
#
_symmetry.space_group_name_H-M   'P 1'
#
loop_
_entity.id
_entity.type
_entity.pdbx_description
1 polymer ?
#
loop_
_entity_poly.entity_id
_entity_poly.type
_entity_poly.pdbx_seq_one_letter_code
_entity_poly.pdbx_strand_id
1 'polypeptide(L)'
;MRKRIVGIAAGAVLLLVLVGIGLFRIGVFKDDTVRELIPLFAVPAALHIPYQPDLPDWEIGKIERYDDRFASPTCTVTFANGIELLLSTSPVTFPENNRSPVIQFSKGNLHYAFQASGEQERAIIENYLENVRESIVPA
;
A
#
# COMPACT_ATOMS: atom_id res chain seq x y z
N MET A 1 42.74 22.94 -30.84
CA MET A 1 42.21 21.68 -30.26
C MET A 1 41.09 21.86 -29.24
N ARG A 2 41.20 22.75 -28.23
CA ARG A 2 40.17 22.96 -27.19
C ARG A 2 38.74 23.18 -27.74
N LYS A 3 38.56 23.99 -28.79
CA LYS A 3 37.23 24.25 -29.40
C LYS A 3 36.58 23.01 -30.02
N ARG A 4 37.36 22.03 -30.50
CA ARG A 4 36.85 20.77 -31.06
C ARG A 4 36.41 19.79 -29.96
N ILE A 5 37.13 19.77 -28.84
CA ILE A 5 36.80 18.92 -27.68
C ILE A 5 35.50 19.39 -27.02
N VAL A 6 35.29 20.71 -26.90
CA VAL A 6 34.06 21.28 -26.34
C VAL A 6 32.84 20.96 -27.21
N GLY A 7 32.97 20.99 -28.54
CA GLY A 7 31.88 20.63 -29.45
C GLY A 7 31.46 19.16 -29.36
N ILE A 8 32.43 18.25 -29.21
CA ILE A 8 32.16 16.82 -29.03
C ILE A 8 31.51 16.56 -27.68
N ALA A 9 31.99 17.21 -26.61
CA ALA A 9 31.41 17.09 -25.28
C ALA A 9 29.96 17.60 -25.23
N ALA A 10 29.68 18.75 -25.86
CA ALA A 10 28.32 19.29 -25.94
C ALA A 10 27.37 18.37 -26.72
N GLY A 11 27.85 17.79 -27.84
CA GLY A 11 27.08 16.81 -28.60
C GLY A 11 26.77 15.53 -27.82
N ALA A 12 27.75 15.01 -27.06
CA ALA A 12 27.57 13.83 -26.24
C ALA A 12 26.57 14.05 -25.10
N VAL A 13 26.61 15.21 -24.44
CA VAL A 13 25.65 15.58 -23.40
C VAL A 13 24.23 15.71 -23.98
N LEU A 14 24.08 16.36 -25.14
CA LEU A 14 22.78 16.48 -25.81
C LEU A 14 22.22 15.10 -26.17
N LEU A 15 23.06 14.19 -26.65
CA LEU A 15 22.66 12.83 -27.01
C LEU A 15 22.20 12.04 -25.78
N LEU A 16 22.90 12.16 -24.65
CA LEU A 16 22.47 11.54 -23.38
C LEU A 16 21.14 12.09 -22.86
N VAL A 17 20.91 13.41 -22.98
CA VAL A 17 19.63 14.03 -22.61
C VAL A 17 18.50 13.51 -23.50
N LEU A 18 18.72 13.41 -24.81
CA LEU A 18 17.72 12.89 -25.75
C LEU A 18 17.40 11.41 -25.51
N VAL A 19 18.42 10.59 -25.20
CA VAL A 19 18.22 9.19 -24.79
C VAL A 19 17.44 9.12 -23.48
N GLY A 20 17.77 9.95 -22.49
CA GLY A 20 17.03 10.03 -21.23
C GLY A 20 15.55 10.40 -21.44
N ILE A 21 15.26 11.39 -22.28
CA ILE A 21 13.88 11.79 -22.63
C ILE A 21 13.16 10.66 -23.37
N GLY A 22 13.85 9.97 -24.29
CA GLY A 22 13.31 8.83 -25.02
C GLY A 22 12.93 7.68 -24.08
N LEU A 23 13.83 7.30 -23.16
CA LEU A 23 13.57 6.27 -22.16
C LEU A 23 12.42 6.65 -21.20
N PHE A 24 12.33 7.91 -20.80
CA PHE A 24 11.20 8.43 -20.02
C PHE A 24 9.88 8.34 -20.78
N ARG A 25 9.86 8.71 -22.07
CA ARG A 25 8.67 8.66 -22.94
C ARG A 25 8.20 7.23 -23.25
N ILE A 26 9.12 6.28 -23.37
CA ILE A 26 8.81 4.86 -23.66
C ILE A 26 8.25 4.15 -22.42
N GLY A 27 8.26 4.79 -21.24
CA GLY A 27 7.66 4.25 -20.03
C GLY A 27 8.48 3.11 -19.42
N VAL A 28 9.81 3.09 -19.63
CA VAL A 28 10.73 2.19 -18.92
C VAL A 28 10.77 2.52 -17.42
N PHE A 29 10.42 3.76 -17.06
CA PHE A 29 10.15 4.20 -15.68
C PHE A 29 8.64 4.32 -15.43
N LYS A 30 7.83 3.39 -15.94
CA LYS A 30 6.51 3.21 -15.36
C LYS A 30 6.74 2.69 -13.94
N ASP A 31 6.23 3.42 -12.95
CA ASP A 31 6.01 2.90 -11.60
C ASP A 31 5.12 1.65 -11.75
N ASP A 32 5.75 0.49 -11.94
CA ASP A 32 5.13 -0.83 -11.89
C ASP A 32 4.84 -1.15 -10.41
N THR A 33 4.10 -0.27 -9.74
CA THR A 33 3.44 -0.59 -8.49
C THR A 33 2.22 -1.44 -8.85
N VAL A 34 2.48 -2.72 -9.08
CA VAL A 34 1.48 -3.68 -9.53
C VAL A 34 0.55 -3.98 -8.35
N ARG A 35 -0.56 -3.24 -8.29
CA ARG A 35 -1.71 -3.66 -7.50
C ARG A 35 -2.40 -4.79 -8.23
N GLU A 36 -2.51 -5.94 -7.59
CA GLU A 36 -3.17 -7.10 -8.16
C GLU A 36 -4.38 -7.49 -7.30
N LEU A 37 -5.50 -7.73 -7.97
CA LEU A 37 -6.71 -8.24 -7.32
C LEU A 37 -6.49 -9.69 -6.92
N ILE A 38 -6.65 -9.98 -5.63
CA ILE A 38 -6.50 -11.32 -5.08
C ILE A 38 -7.76 -11.75 -4.34
N PRO A 39 -8.06 -13.06 -4.27
CA PRO A 39 -9.13 -13.55 -3.42
C PRO A 39 -8.69 -13.60 -1.94
N LEU A 40 -9.66 -13.63 -1.02
CA LEU A 40 -9.42 -13.60 0.43
C LEU A 40 -8.49 -14.74 0.91
N PHE A 41 -8.63 -15.94 0.34
CA PHE A 41 -7.80 -17.09 0.70
C PHE A 41 -6.32 -16.93 0.29
N ALA A 42 -6.00 -15.99 -0.61
CA ALA A 42 -4.64 -15.72 -1.05
C ALA A 42 -3.93 -14.67 -0.18
N VAL A 43 -4.66 -13.99 0.72
CA VAL A 43 -4.10 -12.95 1.60
C VAL A 43 -2.96 -13.48 2.49
N PRO A 44 -3.07 -14.67 3.13
CA PRO A 44 -1.97 -15.18 3.95
C PRO A 44 -0.69 -15.39 3.16
N ALA A 45 -0.81 -15.97 1.96
CA ALA A 45 0.33 -16.18 1.06
C ALA A 45 0.92 -14.84 0.59
N ALA A 46 0.08 -13.87 0.24
CA ALA A 46 0.51 -12.54 -0.18
C ALA A 46 1.28 -11.78 0.91
N LEU A 47 0.89 -11.94 2.19
CA LEU A 47 1.52 -11.29 3.34
C LEU A 47 2.62 -12.13 3.99
N HIS A 48 2.91 -13.32 3.48
CA HIS A 48 3.84 -14.30 4.08
C HIS A 48 3.50 -14.64 5.55
N ILE A 49 2.21 -14.77 5.88
CA ILE A 49 1.74 -15.15 7.23
C ILE A 49 1.14 -16.57 7.22
N PRO A 50 1.30 -17.35 8.31
CA PRO A 50 0.85 -18.74 8.35
C PRO A 50 -0.64 -18.89 8.72
N TYR A 51 -1.36 -17.79 8.95
CA TYR A 51 -2.75 -17.78 9.41
C TYR A 51 -3.61 -16.82 8.60
N GLN A 52 -4.93 -17.06 8.57
CA GLN A 52 -5.88 -16.13 7.97
C GLN A 52 -6.03 -14.89 8.86
N PRO A 53 -5.88 -13.67 8.32
CA PRO A 53 -6.13 -12.46 9.10
C PRO A 53 -7.60 -12.40 9.52
N ASP A 54 -7.81 -11.86 10.71
CA ASP A 54 -9.12 -11.69 11.32
C ASP A 54 -9.74 -10.42 10.75
N LEU A 55 -10.78 -10.57 9.93
CA LEU A 55 -11.45 -9.46 9.25
C LEU A 55 -12.86 -9.29 9.82
N PRO A 56 -13.39 -8.07 9.86
CA PRO A 56 -14.80 -7.87 10.17
C PRO A 56 -15.69 -8.60 9.16
N ASP A 57 -16.86 -9.07 9.61
CA ASP A 57 -17.88 -9.74 8.79
C ASP A 57 -18.62 -8.79 7.81
N TRP A 58 -17.97 -7.69 7.41
CA TRP A 58 -18.50 -6.76 6.42
C TRP A 58 -18.35 -7.33 5.02
N GLU A 59 -19.28 -6.96 4.13
CA GLU A 59 -19.21 -7.37 2.74
C GLU A 59 -17.94 -6.84 2.07
N ILE A 60 -17.11 -7.74 1.55
CA ILE A 60 -15.85 -7.40 0.87
C ILE A 60 -16.16 -7.02 -0.57
N GLY A 61 -15.78 -5.80 -0.96
CA GLY A 61 -15.86 -5.35 -2.34
C GLY A 61 -14.69 -5.85 -3.18
N LYS A 62 -13.45 -5.62 -2.71
CA LYS A 62 -12.23 -6.09 -3.38
C LYS A 62 -11.06 -6.22 -2.41
N ILE A 63 -10.06 -7.01 -2.81
CA ILE A 63 -8.79 -7.12 -2.10
C ILE A 63 -7.66 -6.93 -3.10
N GLU A 64 -6.78 -5.98 -2.84
CA GLU A 64 -5.62 -5.66 -3.66
C GLU A 64 -4.35 -6.01 -2.89
N ARG A 65 -3.45 -6.80 -3.48
CA ARG A 65 -2.08 -6.91 -2.98
C ARG A 65 -1.21 -5.83 -3.60
N TYR A 66 -0.31 -5.30 -2.79
CA TYR A 66 0.76 -4.42 -3.22
C TYR A 66 2.09 -5.10 -2.94
N ASP A 67 2.82 -5.36 -4.03
CA ASP A 67 4.15 -5.96 -4.00
C ASP A 67 5.15 -4.96 -4.58
N ASP A 68 5.93 -4.33 -3.68
CA ASP A 68 7.02 -3.42 -4.05
C ASP A 68 8.29 -4.15 -4.50
N ARG A 69 8.25 -5.49 -4.59
CA ARG A 69 9.39 -6.38 -4.85
C ARG A 69 10.55 -6.21 -3.87
N PHE A 70 10.33 -5.55 -2.73
CA PHE A 70 11.37 -5.18 -1.79
C PHE A 70 11.26 -5.95 -0.48
N ALA A 71 10.34 -5.58 0.43
CA ALA A 71 10.37 -6.14 1.79
C ALA A 71 9.03 -6.17 2.54
N SER A 72 8.05 -5.35 2.17
CA SER A 72 6.85 -5.16 3.00
C SER A 72 5.60 -5.39 2.17
N PRO A 73 5.20 -6.66 1.94
CA PRO A 73 3.96 -6.93 1.25
C PRO A 73 2.80 -6.34 2.05
N THR A 74 1.93 -5.62 1.36
CA THR A 74 0.71 -5.09 1.96
C THR A 74 -0.50 -5.57 1.18
N CYS A 75 -1.64 -5.66 1.86
CA CYS A 75 -2.92 -5.99 1.26
C CYS A 75 -3.95 -4.94 1.70
N THR A 76 -4.64 -4.34 0.74
CA THR A 76 -5.75 -3.43 1.01
C THR A 76 -7.06 -4.18 0.77
N VAL A 77 -7.87 -4.31 1.81
CA VAL A 77 -9.23 -4.82 1.76
C VAL A 77 -10.18 -3.62 1.68
N THR A 78 -10.93 -3.50 0.59
CA THR A 78 -11.98 -2.49 0.43
C THR A 78 -13.33 -3.16 0.66
N PHE A 79 -14.08 -2.68 1.64
CA PHE A 79 -15.41 -3.16 1.96
C PHE A 79 -16.48 -2.42 1.14
N ALA A 80 -17.65 -3.04 0.96
CA ALA A 80 -18.77 -2.45 0.23
C ALA A 80 -19.32 -1.16 0.86
N ASN A 81 -19.09 -0.97 2.17
CA ASN A 81 -19.44 0.24 2.91
C ASN A 81 -18.43 1.40 2.73
N GLY A 82 -17.40 1.22 1.90
CA GLY A 82 -16.39 2.25 1.61
C GLY A 82 -15.20 2.30 2.58
N ILE A 83 -15.18 1.46 3.62
CA ILE A 83 -14.03 1.35 4.52
C ILE A 83 -12.88 0.65 3.80
N GLU A 84 -11.67 1.17 3.97
CA GLU A 84 -10.45 0.51 3.53
C GLU A 84 -9.66 0.01 4.75
N LEU A 85 -9.21 -1.24 4.69
CA LEU A 85 -8.33 -1.85 5.69
C LEU A 85 -7.02 -2.23 5.03
N LEU A 86 -5.94 -1.59 5.45
CA LEU A 86 -4.59 -1.96 5.08
C LEU A 86 -4.03 -2.98 6.07
N LEU A 87 -3.60 -4.12 5.55
CA LEU A 87 -2.88 -5.17 6.26
C LEU A 87 -1.41 -5.10 5.89
N SER A 88 -0.54 -5.14 6.90
CA SER A 88 0.90 -5.07 6.70
C SER A 88 1.63 -5.86 7.78
N THR A 89 2.72 -6.54 7.40
CA THR A 89 3.64 -7.19 8.34
C THR A 89 4.68 -6.23 8.94
N SER A 90 4.74 -5.00 8.41
CA SER A 90 5.58 -3.91 8.92
C SER A 90 4.74 -2.74 9.44
N PRO A 91 5.22 -1.98 10.43
CA PRO A 91 4.53 -0.77 10.88
C PRO A 91 4.27 0.19 9.71
N VAL A 92 3.03 0.66 9.59
CA VAL A 92 2.64 1.61 8.55
C VAL A 92 2.59 3.02 9.14
N THR A 93 3.47 3.89 8.67
CA THR A 93 3.43 5.31 9.01
C THR A 93 2.61 6.05 7.96
N PHE A 94 1.52 6.67 8.39
CA PHE A 94 0.75 7.58 7.54
C PHE A 94 1.28 8.99 7.75
N PRO A 95 1.46 9.78 6.68
CA PRO A 95 1.92 11.16 6.82
C PRO A 95 0.86 11.98 7.59
N GLU A 96 1.31 12.85 8.49
CA GLU A 96 0.44 13.67 9.37
C GLU A 96 -0.57 14.54 8.61
N ASN A 97 -0.33 14.79 7.31
CA ASN A 97 -1.21 15.57 6.46
C ASN A 97 -2.38 14.76 5.87
N ASN A 98 -2.47 13.46 6.14
CA ASN A 98 -3.55 12.62 5.65
C ASN A 98 -4.82 12.97 6.43
N ARG A 99 -5.80 13.57 5.75
CA ARG A 99 -7.03 14.09 6.37
C ARG A 99 -8.02 13.00 6.80
N SER A 100 -7.77 11.75 6.43
CA SER A 100 -8.59 10.62 6.85
C SER A 100 -8.14 10.15 8.23
N PRO A 101 -9.06 10.02 9.20
CA PRO A 101 -8.74 9.36 10.46
C PRO A 101 -8.29 7.93 10.16
N VAL A 102 -7.07 7.60 10.60
CA VAL A 102 -6.52 6.25 10.50
C VAL A 102 -6.57 5.62 11.88
N ILE A 103 -7.31 4.53 12.02
CA ILE A 103 -7.35 3.76 13.27
C ILE A 103 -6.48 2.53 13.11
N GLN A 104 -5.48 2.38 13.99
CA GLN A 104 -4.48 1.32 13.89
C GLN A 104 -4.48 0.41 15.11
N PHE A 105 -4.28 -0.87 14.89
CA PHE A 105 -3.96 -1.83 15.94
C PHE A 105 -3.07 -2.95 15.37
N SER A 106 -2.51 -3.78 16.23
CA SER A 106 -1.66 -4.91 15.84
C SER A 106 -2.12 -6.17 16.56
N LYS A 107 -2.10 -7.31 15.85
CA LYS A 107 -2.39 -8.64 16.39
C LYS A 107 -1.29 -9.59 15.91
N GLY A 108 -0.43 -10.02 16.83
CA GLY A 108 0.79 -10.75 16.48
C GLY A 108 1.76 -9.87 15.69
N ASN A 109 2.25 -10.37 14.54
CA ASN A 109 3.12 -9.64 13.61
C ASN A 109 2.34 -8.92 12.48
N LEU A 110 1.01 -8.83 12.61
CA LEU A 110 0.16 -8.20 11.60
C LEU A 110 -0.39 -6.88 12.12
N HIS A 111 -0.16 -5.82 11.35
CA HIS A 111 -0.67 -4.48 11.58
C HIS A 111 -1.91 -4.25 10.72
N TYR A 112 -2.94 -3.68 11.36
CA TYR A 112 -4.22 -3.34 10.77
C TYR A 112 -4.36 -1.83 10.82
N ALA A 113 -4.62 -1.20 9.67
CA ALA A 113 -4.88 0.22 9.59
C ALA A 113 -6.17 0.47 8.81
N PHE A 114 -7.21 0.90 9.52
CA PHE A 114 -8.48 1.30 8.91
C PHE A 114 -8.42 2.75 8.46
N GLN A 115 -8.93 3.02 7.26
CA GLN A 115 -9.15 4.35 6.73
C GLN A 115 -10.64 4.57 6.50
N ALA A 116 -11.16 5.65 7.08
CA ALA A 116 -12.55 6.06 6.94
C ALA A 116 -12.66 7.26 5.98
N SER A 117 -13.68 7.26 5.12
CA SER A 117 -14.05 8.39 4.26
C SER A 117 -14.80 9.49 5.01
N GLY A 118 -15.46 9.16 6.13
CA GLY A 118 -16.28 10.08 6.91
C GLY A 118 -16.54 9.61 8.35
N GLU A 119 -17.36 10.39 9.06
CA GLU A 119 -17.75 10.15 10.47
C GLU A 119 -18.58 8.85 10.63
N GLN A 120 -19.41 8.50 9.64
CA GLN A 120 -20.24 7.30 9.71
C GLN A 120 -19.39 6.03 9.66
N GLU A 121 -18.44 5.97 8.74
CA GLU A 121 -17.49 4.87 8.60
C GLU A 121 -16.61 4.76 9.83
N ARG A 122 -16.22 5.90 10.42
CA ARG A 122 -15.48 5.94 11.68
C ARG A 122 -16.27 5.28 12.83
N ALA A 123 -17.54 5.63 13.01
CA ALA A 123 -18.37 5.03 14.06
C ALA A 123 -18.51 3.50 13.89
N ILE A 124 -18.59 3.03 12.64
CA ILE A 124 -18.60 1.58 12.33
C ILE A 124 -17.29 0.91 12.76
N ILE A 125 -16.15 1.53 12.48
CA ILE A 125 -14.83 1.01 12.87
C ILE A 125 -14.69 1.01 14.40
N GLU A 126 -15.09 2.08 15.08
CA GLU A 126 -15.01 2.19 16.54
C GLU A 126 -15.86 1.11 17.22
N ASN A 127 -17.11 0.91 16.78
CA ASN A 127 -17.97 -0.17 17.28
C ASN A 127 -17.37 -1.56 17.03
N TYR A 128 -16.77 -1.81 15.86
CA TYR A 128 -16.06 -3.08 15.62
C TYR A 128 -14.90 -3.26 16.59
N LEU A 129 -14.09 -2.23 16.82
CA LEU A 129 -12.92 -2.31 17.69
C LEU A 129 -13.30 -2.47 19.17
N GLU A 130 -14.43 -1.95 19.62
CA GLU A 130 -14.96 -2.22 20.96
C GLU A 130 -15.24 -3.72 21.12
N ASN A 131 -15.96 -4.33 20.17
CA ASN A 131 -16.25 -5.77 20.17
C ASN A 131 -14.96 -6.62 20.11
N VAL A 132 -13.98 -6.20 19.31
CA VAL A 132 -12.68 -6.89 19.22
C VAL A 132 -11.90 -6.75 20.53
N ARG A 133 -11.88 -5.59 21.18
CA ARG A 133 -11.19 -5.40 22.46
C ARG A 133 -11.79 -6.25 23.57
N GLU A 134 -13.11 -6.41 23.60
CA GLU A 134 -13.78 -7.30 24.56
C GLU A 134 -13.44 -8.78 24.30
N SER A 135 -13.15 -9.15 23.05
CA SER A 135 -12.67 -10.51 22.71
C SER A 135 -11.18 -10.75 23.05
N ILE A 136 -10.41 -9.69 23.30
CA ILE A 136 -9.01 -9.75 23.76
C ILE A 136 -9.01 -9.58 25.29
N VAL A 137 -9.63 -10.51 26.01
CA VAL A 137 -9.45 -10.62 27.46
C VAL A 137 -8.04 -11.19 27.70
N PRO A 138 -7.17 -10.55 28.51
CA PRO A 138 -5.95 -11.20 28.95
C PRO A 138 -6.33 -12.42 29.80
N ALA A 139 -5.86 -13.60 29.39
CA ALA A 139 -5.85 -14.78 30.25
C ALA A 139 -4.99 -14.52 31.50
#